data_AF-A0A7J9ZFS1-F1
#
_entry.id   AF-A0A7J9ZFS1-F1
#
_cell.length_a   1.000
_cell.length_b   1.000
_cell.length_c   1.000
_cell.angle_alpha   90.00
_cell.angle_beta   90.00
_cell.angle_gamma   90.00
#
_symmetry.space_group_name_H-M   'P 1'
#
loop_
_entity.id
_entity.type
_entity.pdbx_description
1 polymer ?
#
loop_
_entity_poly.entity_id
_entity_poly.type
_entity_poly.pdbx_seq_one_letter_code
_entity_poly.pdbx_strand_id
1 'polypeptide(L)'
;MTTLRGYIDPRQVAVAPPARTPRPVPFEATVLGARVVLILVDDVTGRSRYLRDYRATSEVVTDGAGTRVVGVAPERDWYAWSLASRDGDCPHSELWPAELVWAE
;
A
#
# COMPACT_ATOMS: atom_id res chain seq x y z
N MET A 1 21.87 42.07 6.08
CA MET A 1 21.17 40.80 6.34
C MET A 1 20.25 40.56 5.16
N THR A 2 20.64 39.67 4.25
CA THR A 2 19.90 39.39 3.01
C THR A 2 19.55 37.91 2.97
N THR A 3 18.26 37.62 3.02
CA THR A 3 17.69 36.27 3.03
C THR A 3 17.96 35.58 1.70
N LEU A 4 18.75 34.50 1.72
CA LEU A 4 18.90 33.58 0.59
C LEU A 4 17.56 32.86 0.36
N ARG A 5 16.80 33.33 -0.63
CA ARG A 5 15.67 32.59 -1.20
C ARG A 5 16.25 31.36 -1.90
N GLY A 6 16.01 30.18 -1.35
CA GLY A 6 16.51 28.91 -1.90
C GLY A 6 16.12 28.74 -3.36
N TYR A 7 17.11 28.73 -4.24
CA TYR A 7 16.98 28.38 -5.64
C TYR A 7 16.83 26.85 -5.73
N ILE A 8 15.66 26.37 -6.15
CA ILE A 8 15.47 24.94 -6.48
C ILE A 8 15.92 24.77 -7.93
N ASP A 9 17.00 24.02 -8.14
CA ASP A 9 17.53 23.71 -9.46
C ASP A 9 16.52 22.84 -10.24
N PRO A 10 16.02 23.28 -11.41
CA PRO A 10 15.11 22.48 -12.24
C PRO A 10 15.75 21.21 -12.81
N ARG A 11 17.07 21.00 -12.62
CA ARG A 11 17.78 19.75 -12.90
C ARG A 11 17.81 18.77 -11.73
N GLN A 12 17.04 18.98 -10.66
CA GLN A 12 16.66 17.88 -9.78
C GLN A 12 15.82 16.89 -10.60
N VAL A 13 16.54 16.03 -11.32
CA VAL A 13 16.04 14.79 -11.89
C VAL A 13 15.25 14.14 -10.78
N ALA A 14 13.95 13.96 -10.98
CA ALA A 14 13.17 13.07 -10.16
C ALA A 14 13.90 11.73 -10.22
N VAL A 15 14.71 11.43 -9.21
CA VAL A 15 15.35 10.12 -9.08
C VAL A 15 14.17 9.19 -8.94
N ALA A 16 13.85 8.48 -10.02
CA ALA A 16 12.82 7.47 -9.98
C ALA A 16 13.16 6.58 -8.78
N PRO A 17 12.25 6.42 -7.82
CA PRO A 17 12.52 5.56 -6.68
C PRO A 17 12.98 4.21 -7.23
N PRO A 18 14.01 3.59 -6.61
CA PRO A 18 14.56 2.34 -7.12
C PRO A 18 13.42 1.34 -7.32
N ALA A 19 13.43 0.65 -8.47
CA ALA A 19 12.43 -0.36 -8.76
C ALA A 19 12.43 -1.38 -7.61
N ARG A 20 11.32 -1.46 -6.88
CA ARG A 20 11.20 -2.39 -5.78
C ARG A 20 10.74 -3.72 -6.34
N THR A 21 11.50 -4.77 -6.08
CA THR A 21 11.04 -6.13 -6.37
C THR A 21 9.79 -6.36 -5.52
N PRO A 22 8.64 -6.70 -6.14
CA PRO A 22 7.44 -7.02 -5.38
C PRO A 22 7.74 -8.16 -4.41
N ARG A 23 7.30 -8.03 -3.15
CA ARG A 23 7.49 -9.05 -2.12
C ARG A 23 6.16 -9.59 -1.62
N PRO A 24 5.99 -10.90 -1.48
CA PRO A 24 4.76 -11.47 -0.95
C PRO A 24 4.54 -11.03 0.51
N VAL A 25 3.42 -10.36 0.77
CA VAL A 25 3.05 -9.82 2.09
C VAL A 25 3.08 -10.83 3.24
N PRO A 26 2.72 -12.13 3.07
CA PRO A 26 2.71 -13.08 4.19
C PRO A 26 4.06 -13.33 4.86
N PHE A 27 5.16 -12.90 4.24
CA PHE A 27 6.53 -13.08 4.72
C PHE A 27 7.19 -11.77 5.13
N GLU A 28 6.52 -10.63 4.98
CA GLU A 28 7.05 -9.33 5.35
C GLU A 28 6.86 -9.08 6.85
N ALA A 29 7.90 -8.53 7.50
CA ALA A 29 7.85 -8.23 8.94
C ALA A 29 6.94 -7.03 9.27
N THR A 30 6.81 -6.08 8.35
CA THR A 30 5.98 -4.89 8.48
C THR A 30 5.44 -4.49 7.12
N VAL A 31 4.13 -4.28 7.02
CA VAL A 31 3.47 -3.88 5.77
C VAL A 31 2.62 -2.63 5.90
N LEU A 32 2.32 -2.16 7.12
CA LEU A 32 1.47 -0.98 7.32
C LEU A 32 1.97 0.24 6.53
N GLY A 33 1.12 0.76 5.65
CA GLY A 33 1.40 1.92 4.80
C GLY A 33 2.23 1.62 3.55
N ALA A 34 2.70 0.39 3.35
CA ALA A 34 3.35 -0.02 2.12
C ALA A 34 2.39 0.07 0.93
N ARG A 35 2.92 0.37 -0.27
CA ARG A 35 2.17 0.20 -1.51
C ARG A 35 2.01 -1.28 -1.77
N VAL A 36 0.82 -1.68 -2.20
CA VAL A 36 0.51 -3.09 -2.44
C VAL A 36 -0.16 -3.28 -3.79
N VAL A 37 0.07 -4.46 -4.35
CA VAL A 37 -0.64 -5.00 -5.50
C VAL A 37 -1.53 -6.14 -5.01
N LEU A 38 -2.82 -6.05 -5.33
CA LEU A 38 -3.80 -7.09 -4.98
C LEU A 38 -3.99 -8.02 -6.16
N ILE A 39 -4.06 -9.32 -5.88
CA ILE A 39 -4.40 -10.34 -6.86
C ILE A 39 -5.88 -10.67 -6.69
N LEU A 40 -6.66 -10.41 -7.73
CA LEU A 40 -8.03 -10.88 -7.85
C LEU A 40 -8.04 -12.12 -8.74
N VAL A 41 -8.56 -13.23 -8.21
CA VAL A 41 -8.72 -14.48 -8.97
C VAL A 41 -10.19 -14.63 -9.33
N ASP A 42 -10.47 -14.73 -10.62
CA ASP A 42 -11.81 -15.03 -11.14
C ASP A 42 -12.07 -16.54 -10.93
N ASP A 43 -13.09 -16.86 -10.14
CA ASP A 43 -13.43 -18.22 -9.72
C ASP A 43 -14.00 -19.08 -10.86
N VAL A 44 -14.60 -18.45 -11.87
CA VAL A 44 -15.17 -19.14 -13.04
C VAL A 44 -14.11 -19.46 -14.09
N THR A 45 -13.23 -18.50 -14.39
CA THR A 45 -12.26 -18.59 -15.48
C THR A 45 -10.86 -18.97 -15.02
N GLY A 46 -10.57 -18.89 -13.71
CA GLY A 46 -9.26 -19.10 -13.13
C GLY A 46 -8.24 -18.01 -13.48
N ARG A 47 -8.66 -16.91 -14.13
CA ARG A 47 -7.75 -15.84 -14.55
C ARG A 47 -7.49 -14.87 -13.41
N SER A 48 -6.25 -14.42 -13.30
CA SER A 48 -5.86 -13.41 -12.32
C SER A 48 -5.83 -12.01 -12.94
N ARG A 49 -6.30 -11.03 -12.17
CA ARG A 49 -6.12 -9.59 -12.44
C ARG A 49 -5.35 -8.96 -11.29
N TYR A 50 -4.53 -7.97 -11.63
CA TYR A 50 -3.72 -7.24 -10.65
C TYR A 50 -4.31 -5.85 -10.43
N LEU A 51 -4.65 -5.54 -9.20
CA LEU A 51 -5.09 -4.20 -8.79
C LEU A 51 -3.89 -3.47 -8.21
N ARG A 52 -3.61 -2.28 -8.74
CA ARG A 52 -2.52 -1.39 -8.31
C ARG A 52 -3.10 -0.15 -7.64
N ASP A 53 -2.21 0.68 -7.10
CA ASP A 53 -2.55 1.93 -6.42
C ASP A 53 -3.37 1.70 -5.15
N TYR A 54 -2.98 0.69 -4.38
CA TYR A 54 -3.47 0.40 -3.03
C TYR A 54 -2.36 0.55 -1.99
N ARG A 55 -2.75 0.75 -0.74
CA ARG A 55 -1.85 0.74 0.43
C ARG A 55 -2.41 -0.13 1.53
N ALA A 56 -1.52 -0.76 2.29
CA ALA A 56 -1.91 -1.48 3.49
C ALA A 56 -2.29 -0.50 4.61
N THR A 57 -3.42 -0.78 5.27
CA THR A 57 -3.98 -0.01 6.40
C THR A 57 -3.76 -0.72 7.73
N SER A 58 -3.35 -1.98 7.72
CA SER A 58 -2.99 -2.76 8.90
C SER A 58 -1.70 -3.57 8.67
N GLU A 59 -1.18 -4.17 9.74
CA GLU A 59 -0.27 -5.30 9.62
C GLU A 59 -1.03 -6.58 9.21
N VAL A 60 -0.30 -7.64 8.86
CA VAL A 60 -0.90 -8.96 8.63
C VAL A 60 -1.42 -9.50 9.96
N VAL A 61 -2.71 -9.83 9.99
CA VAL A 61 -3.38 -10.42 11.15
C VAL A 61 -4.07 -11.72 10.76
N THR A 62 -4.38 -12.56 11.74
CA THR A 62 -5.21 -13.75 11.52
C THR A 62 -6.65 -13.41 11.86
N ASP A 63 -7.58 -13.64 10.95
CA ASP A 63 -9.00 -13.42 11.18
C ASP A 63 -9.62 -14.51 12.10
N GLY A 64 -10.91 -14.37 12.43
CA GLY A 64 -11.62 -15.34 13.26
C GLY A 64 -11.76 -16.74 12.64
N ALA A 65 -11.48 -16.89 11.34
CA ALA A 65 -11.50 -18.16 10.61
C ALA A 65 -10.11 -18.80 10.46
N GLY A 66 -9.05 -18.17 10.98
CA GLY A 66 -7.68 -18.66 10.85
C GLY A 66 -6.98 -18.24 9.55
N THR A 67 -7.58 -17.34 8.76
CA THR A 67 -7.00 -16.84 7.51
C THR A 67 -6.12 -15.63 7.80
N ARG A 68 -4.92 -15.59 7.21
CA ARG A 68 -4.06 -14.40 7.25
C ARG A 68 -4.61 -13.35 6.31
N VAL A 69 -4.92 -12.17 6.85
CA VAL A 69 -5.51 -11.04 6.14
C VAL A 69 -4.74 -9.76 6.42
N VAL A 70 -4.83 -8.80 5.50
CA VAL A 70 -4.30 -7.45 5.65
C VAL A 70 -5.35 -6.45 5.22
N GLY A 71 -5.53 -5.37 5.98
CA GLY A 71 -6.35 -4.25 5.59
C GLY A 71 -5.69 -3.50 4.43
N VAL A 72 -6.46 -3.17 3.40
CA VAL A 72 -6.01 -2.42 2.23
C VAL A 72 -7.01 -1.32 1.88
N ALA A 73 -6.52 -0.20 1.35
CA ALA A 73 -7.36 0.88 0.84
C ALA A 73 -6.75 1.46 -0.44
N PRO A 74 -7.56 2.06 -1.33
CA PRO A 74 -7.04 2.84 -2.45
C PRO A 74 -6.03 3.87 -1.95
N GLU A 75 -4.93 4.06 -2.69
CA GLU A 75 -3.81 4.92 -2.29
C GLU A 75 -4.26 6.35 -2.00
N ARG A 76 -5.21 6.86 -2.79
CA ARG A 76 -5.84 8.18 -2.57
C ARG A 76 -6.53 8.27 -1.20
N ASP A 77 -7.30 7.25 -0.83
CA ASP A 77 -8.09 7.25 0.40
C ASP A 77 -7.18 7.06 1.62
N TRP A 78 -6.16 6.21 1.48
CA TRP A 78 -5.09 6.06 2.47
C TRP A 78 -4.40 7.40 2.75
N TYR A 79 -4.04 8.14 1.71
CA TYR A 79 -3.43 9.47 1.90
C TYR A 79 -4.38 10.45 2.56
N ALA A 80 -5.63 10.53 2.10
CA ALA A 80 -6.63 11.41 2.68
C ALA A 80 -6.81 11.17 4.19
N TRP A 81 -6.88 9.89 4.61
CA TRP A 81 -6.95 9.50 6.01
C TRP A 81 -5.65 9.80 6.78
N SER A 82 -4.49 9.42 6.22
CA SER A 82 -3.19 9.60 6.88
C SER A 82 -2.84 11.06 7.15
N LEU A 83 -3.30 11.97 6.29
CA LEU A 83 -3.05 13.41 6.40
C LEU A 83 -4.06 14.11 7.33
N ALA A 84 -5.27 13.57 7.47
CA ALA A 84 -6.30 14.18 8.31
C ALA A 84 -5.97 14.06 9.81
N SER A 85 -5.49 12.89 10.23
CA SER A 85 -5.09 12.63 11.63
C SER A 85 -4.52 11.23 11.85
N ARG A 86 -4.79 10.27 10.95
CA ARG A 86 -4.46 8.84 11.12
C ARG A 86 -5.06 8.23 12.40
N ASP A 87 -6.04 8.91 13.00
CA ASP A 87 -6.78 8.42 14.15
C ASP A 87 -7.89 7.48 13.69
N GLY A 88 -8.03 6.34 14.38
CA GLY A 88 -9.01 5.31 14.05
C GLY A 88 -8.71 4.56 12.75
N ASP A 89 -9.67 3.76 12.29
CA ASP A 89 -9.54 2.96 11.08
C ASP A 89 -9.63 3.81 9.80
N CYS A 90 -8.91 3.39 8.76
CA CYS A 90 -9.05 4.01 7.44
C CYS A 90 -10.47 3.77 6.89
N PRO A 91 -11.26 4.82 6.54
CA PRO A 91 -12.69 4.71 6.24
C PRO A 91 -13.10 3.80 5.06
N HIS A 92 -12.15 3.36 4.24
CA HIS A 92 -12.37 2.44 3.11
C HIS A 92 -11.39 1.26 3.16
N SER A 93 -11.05 0.82 4.37
CA SER A 93 -10.22 -0.35 4.57
C SER A 93 -11.01 -1.63 4.31
N GLU A 94 -10.55 -2.44 3.35
CA GLU A 94 -11.06 -3.78 3.07
C GLU A 94 -10.04 -4.83 3.52
N LEU A 95 -10.49 -5.97 4.05
CA LEU A 95 -9.59 -7.08 4.38
C LEU A 95 -9.31 -7.91 3.12
N TRP A 96 -8.04 -8.07 2.78
CA TRP A 96 -7.59 -8.91 1.67
C TRP A 96 -6.81 -10.12 2.18
N PRO A 97 -6.99 -11.33 1.61
CA PRO A 97 -6.16 -12.48 1.96
C PRO A 97 -4.68 -12.18 1.71
N ALA A 98 -3.83 -12.31 2.73
CA ALA A 98 -2.43 -11.91 2.66
C ALA A 98 -1.68 -12.65 1.52
N GLU A 99 -2.03 -13.91 1.25
CA GLU A 99 -1.45 -14.71 0.16
C GLU A 99 -1.66 -14.10 -1.24
N LEU A 100 -2.67 -13.22 -1.38
CA LEU A 100 -3.01 -12.54 -2.62
C LEU A 100 -2.54 -11.08 -2.65
N VAL A 101 -1.60 -10.71 -1.77
CA VAL A 101 -1.08 -9.34 -1.67
C VAL A 101 0.44 -9.34 -1.80
N TRP A 102 0.94 -8.40 -2.61
CA TRP A 102 2.37 -8.17 -2.81
C TRP A 102 2.71 -6.73 -2.48
N ALA A 103 3.72 -6.50 -1.64
CA ALA A 103 4.25 -5.18 -1.33
C ALA A 103 5.23 -4.71 -2.41
N GLU A 104 5.14 -3.44 -2.80
CA GLU A 104 6.15 -2.75 -3.62
C GLU A 104 7.24 -2.15 -2.71
#